data_AF-A0A8X6ILZ0-F1
#
_entry.id   AF-A0A8X6ILZ0-F1
#
_cell.length_a   1.000
_cell.length_b   1.000
_cell.length_c   1.000
_cell.angle_alpha   90.00
_cell.angle_beta   90.00
_cell.angle_gamma   90.00
#
_symmetry.space_group_name_H-M   'P 1'
#
loop_
_entity.id
_entity.type
_entity.pdbx_description
1 polymer ?
#
loop_
_entity_poly.entity_id
_entity_poly.type
_entity_poly.pdbx_seq_one_letter_code
_entity_poly.pdbx_strand_id
1 'polypeptide(L)'
;MEIAKKNRTQQRRLFTKACNEFDAEEAGLETSDKLIKLKIIEEKAILMINLEENVKQLLFSENVADAVIDKEIDDSESYIDRWRL
;
A
#
# COMPACT_ATOMS: atom_id res chain seq x y z
N MET A 1 -4.92 13.96 -10.64
CA MET A 1 -4.82 13.34 -9.30
C MET A 1 -5.83 12.24 -8.92
N GLU A 2 -7.15 12.44 -9.04
CA GLU A 2 -8.17 11.57 -8.42
C GLU A 2 -8.09 10.07 -8.80
N ILE A 3 -7.80 9.76 -10.06
CA ILE A 3 -7.64 8.37 -10.52
C ILE A 3 -6.46 7.69 -9.81
N ALA A 4 -5.34 8.41 -9.62
CA ALA A 4 -4.17 7.88 -8.91
C ALA A 4 -4.50 7.60 -7.44
N LYS A 5 -5.22 8.51 -6.76
CA LYS A 5 -5.70 8.31 -5.38
C LYS A 5 -6.63 7.11 -5.25
N LYS A 6 -7.55 6.92 -6.20
CA LYS A 6 -8.46 5.76 -6.24
C LYS A 6 -7.69 4.46 -6.42
N ASN A 7 -6.74 4.41 -7.35
CA ASN A 7 -5.90 3.24 -7.59
C ASN A 7 -5.04 2.89 -6.38
N ARG A 8 -4.36 3.88 -5.78
CA ARG A 8 -3.63 3.74 -4.51
C ARG A 8 -4.51 3.10 -3.44
N THR A 9 -5.70 3.66 -3.22
CA THR A 9 -6.65 3.18 -2.21
C THR A 9 -7.08 1.73 -2.46
N GLN A 10 -7.33 1.37 -3.72
CA GLN A 10 -7.67 -0.01 -4.09
C GLN A 10 -6.50 -0.97 -3.79
N GLN A 11 -5.27 -0.60 -4.14
CA GLN A 11 -4.10 -1.45 -3.90
C GLN A 11 -3.76 -1.57 -2.40
N ARG A 12 -3.91 -0.50 -1.60
CA ARG A 12 -3.83 -0.58 -0.13
C ARG A 12 -4.76 -1.66 0.43
N ARG A 13 -6.03 -1.66 0.00
CA ARG A 13 -7.02 -2.66 0.43
C ARG A 13 -6.62 -4.07 0.03
N LEU A 14 -6.14 -4.26 -1.20
CA LEU A 14 -5.70 -5.58 -1.70
C LEU A 14 -4.47 -6.09 -0.95
N PHE A 15 -3.50 -5.22 -0.66
CA PHE A 15 -2.33 -5.55 0.13
C PHE A 15 -2.71 -5.92 1.57
N THR A 16 -3.45 -5.04 2.25
CA THR A 16 -3.93 -5.29 3.63
C THR A 16 -4.72 -6.59 3.71
N LYS A 17 -5.59 -6.86 2.74
CA LYS A 17 -6.37 -8.09 2.68
C LYS A 17 -5.45 -9.32 2.55
N ALA A 18 -4.46 -9.27 1.65
CA ALA A 18 -3.52 -10.38 1.47
C ALA A 18 -2.70 -10.66 2.73
N CYS A 19 -2.25 -9.62 3.44
CA CYS A 19 -1.58 -9.78 4.74
C CYS A 19 -2.50 -10.44 5.77
N ASN A 20 -3.72 -9.92 5.95
CA ASN A 20 -4.67 -10.48 6.92
C ASN A 20 -5.05 -11.93 6.59
N GLU A 21 -5.21 -12.27 5.31
CA GLU A 21 -5.49 -13.65 4.86
C GLU A 21 -4.29 -14.57 5.14
N PHE A 22 -3.07 -14.09 4.91
CA PHE A 22 -1.86 -14.84 5.25
C PHE A 22 -1.76 -15.07 6.76
N ASP A 23 -1.90 -14.03 7.59
CA ASP A 23 -1.83 -14.15 9.05
C ASP A 23 -2.87 -15.13 9.61
N ALA A 24 -4.06 -15.19 9.01
CA ALA A 24 -5.12 -16.11 9.41
C ALA A 24 -4.83 -17.57 9.04
N GLU A 25 -4.12 -17.81 7.94
CA GLU A 25 -3.88 -19.15 7.39
C GLU A 25 -2.48 -19.69 7.70
N GLU A 26 -1.53 -18.83 8.09
CA GLU A 26 -0.09 -19.14 8.20
C GLU A 26 0.19 -20.42 8.99
N ALA A 27 -0.49 -20.62 10.12
CA ALA A 27 -0.27 -21.79 10.98
C ALA A 27 -0.60 -23.13 10.30
N GLY A 28 -1.50 -23.13 9.31
CA GLY A 28 -1.96 -24.34 8.62
C GLY A 28 -1.32 -24.57 7.25
N LEU A 29 -0.51 -23.63 6.75
CA LEU A 29 0.09 -23.72 5.41
C LEU A 29 1.38 -24.54 5.41
N GLU A 30 1.58 -25.32 4.36
CA GLU A 30 2.89 -25.90 4.06
C GLU A 30 3.90 -24.82 3.66
N THR A 31 5.19 -25.09 3.86
CA THR A 31 6.27 -24.12 3.57
C THR A 31 6.24 -23.60 2.13
N SER A 32 5.93 -24.45 1.15
CA SER A 32 5.80 -24.04 -0.26
C SER A 32 4.68 -23.02 -0.46
N ASP A 33 3.54 -23.22 0.17
CA ASP A 33 2.38 -22.33 0.05
C ASP A 33 2.63 -21.01 0.75
N LYS A 34 3.34 -21.04 1.90
CA LYS A 34 3.80 -19.83 2.57
C LYS A 34 4.68 -18.99 1.65
N LEU A 35 5.66 -19.60 1.00
CA LEU A 35 6.57 -18.90 0.08
C LEU A 35 5.82 -18.27 -1.10
N ILE A 36 4.85 -18.98 -1.68
CA ILE A 36 4.03 -18.45 -2.78
C ILE A 36 3.22 -17.25 -2.31
N LYS A 37 2.53 -17.35 -1.16
CA LYS A 37 1.74 -16.24 -0.62
C LYS A 37 2.58 -15.04 -0.23
N LEU A 38 3.75 -15.26 0.38
CA LEU A 38 4.68 -14.19 0.72
C LEU A 38 5.18 -13.45 -0.52
N LYS A 39 5.48 -14.17 -1.62
CA LYS A 39 5.86 -13.54 -2.89
C LYS A 39 4.73 -12.69 -3.48
N ILE A 40 3.48 -13.16 -3.39
CA ILE A 40 2.31 -12.39 -3.82
C ILE A 40 2.15 -11.12 -2.97
N ILE A 41 2.37 -11.21 -1.65
CA ILE A 41 2.33 -10.07 -0.73
C ILE A 41 3.45 -9.08 -1.08
N GLU A 42 4.66 -9.55 -1.34
CA GLU A 42 5.80 -8.74 -1.77
C GLU A 42 5.49 -7.96 -3.06
N GLU A 43 4.96 -8.64 -4.09
CA GLU A 43 4.56 -8.00 -5.34
C GLU A 43 3.49 -6.90 -5.11
N LYS A 44 2.53 -7.17 -4.22
CA LYS A 44 1.51 -6.18 -3.82
C LYS A 44 2.11 -5.01 -3.03
N ALA A 45 3.08 -5.27 -2.16
CA ALA A 45 3.77 -4.24 -1.39
C ALA A 45 4.51 -3.28 -2.33
N ILE A 46 5.26 -3.82 -3.30
CA ILE A 46 5.98 -3.03 -4.31
C ILE A 46 5.00 -2.16 -5.10
N LEU A 47 3.91 -2.74 -5.61
CA LEU A 47 2.91 -2.01 -6.37
C LEU A 47 2.27 -0.88 -5.54
N MET A 48 1.93 -1.18 -4.29
CA MET A 48 1.37 -0.20 -3.37
C MET A 48 2.35 0.96 -3.12
N ILE A 49 3.62 0.69 -2.81
CA ILE A 49 4.66 1.72 -2.60
C ILE A 49 4.81 2.61 -3.84
N ASN A 50 4.85 2.01 -5.03
CA ASN A 50 4.95 2.78 -6.28
C ASN A 50 3.75 3.72 -6.49
N LEU A 51 2.55 3.32 -6.07
CA LEU A 51 1.36 4.15 -6.15
C LEU A 51 1.31 5.24 -5.07
N GLU A 52 1.87 5.00 -3.88
CA GLU A 52 2.09 6.05 -2.87
C GLU A 52 2.97 7.16 -3.45
N GLU A 53 4.10 6.78 -4.03
CA GLU A 53 5.06 7.71 -4.61
C GLU A 53 4.48 8.48 -5.80
N ASN A 54 3.72 7.82 -6.68
CA ASN A 54 3.04 8.47 -7.80
C ASN A 54 2.06 9.56 -7.31
N VAL A 55 1.27 9.27 -6.26
CA VAL A 55 0.36 10.28 -5.70
C VAL A 55 1.13 11.45 -5.10
N LYS A 56 2.25 11.19 -4.40
CA LYS A 56 3.13 12.26 -3.87
C LYS A 56 3.69 13.14 -4.99
N GLN A 57 4.20 12.55 -6.07
CA GLN A 57 4.71 13.31 -7.23
C GLN A 57 3.62 14.17 -7.89
N LEU A 58 2.41 13.64 -8.01
CA LEU A 58 1.28 14.39 -8.56
C LEU A 58 0.88 15.58 -7.68
N LEU A 59 0.93 15.44 -6.35
CA LEU A 59 0.64 16.51 -5.38
C LEU A 59 1.53 17.73 -5.60
N PHE A 60 2.84 17.53 -5.84
CA PHE A 60 3.79 18.63 -6.07
C PHE A 60 3.80 19.15 -7.52
N SER A 61 3.18 18.43 -8.46
CA SER A 61 3.08 18.84 -9.86
C SER A 61 1.82 19.64 -10.18
N GLU A 62 0.78 19.51 -9.36
CA GLU A 62 -0.48 20.23 -9.48
C GLU A 62 -0.47 21.41 -8.48
N ASN A 63 -1.17 22.51 -8.76
CA ASN A 63 -1.27 23.68 -7.86
C ASN A 63 -2.21 23.38 -6.67
N VAL A 64 -1.84 22.40 -5.86
CA VAL A 64 -2.57 21.92 -4.70
C VAL A 64 -2.22 22.78 -3.49
N ALA A 65 -3.21 23.08 -2.64
CA ALA A 65 -2.96 23.82 -1.40
C ALA A 65 -2.09 22.99 -0.44
N ASP A 66 -1.11 23.63 0.21
CA ASP A 66 -0.16 23.00 1.13
C ASP A 66 -0.86 22.14 2.19
N ALA A 67 -1.94 22.63 2.81
CA ALA A 67 -2.70 21.87 3.81
C ALA A 67 -3.29 20.54 3.29
N VAL A 68 -3.55 20.43 1.98
CA VAL A 68 -3.99 19.18 1.35
C VAL A 68 -2.81 18.25 1.07
N ILE A 69 -1.65 18.82 0.70
CA ILE A 69 -0.40 18.07 0.50
C ILE A 69 0.04 17.44 1.81
N ASP A 70 0.13 18.24 2.89
CA ASP A 70 0.55 17.78 4.22
C ASP A 70 -0.32 16.62 4.70
N LYS A 71 -1.65 16.79 4.62
CA LYS A 71 -2.59 15.74 5.00
C LYS A 71 -2.40 14.45 4.21
N GLU A 72 -2.18 14.53 2.91
CA GLU A 72 -1.99 13.32 2.08
C GLU A 72 -0.65 12.64 2.33
N ILE A 73 0.39 13.40 2.69
CA ILE A 73 1.67 12.86 3.12
C ILE A 73 1.50 12.15 4.46
N ASP A 74 0.87 12.78 5.45
CA ASP A 74 0.60 12.20 6.77
C ASP A 74 -0.23 10.91 6.66
N ASP A 75 -1.29 10.91 5.84
CA ASP A 75 -2.15 9.74 5.58
C ASP A 75 -1.42 8.62 4.81
N SER A 76 -0.39 8.97 4.03
CA SER A 76 0.47 8.02 3.32
C SER A 76 1.47 7.37 4.26
N GLU A 77 2.17 8.18 5.05
CA GLU A 77 3.18 7.72 6.00
C GLU A 77 2.55 6.91 7.14
N SER A 78 1.44 7.38 7.71
CA SER A 78 0.69 6.62 8.73
C SER A 78 0.27 5.23 8.24
N TYR A 79 -0.09 5.11 6.97
CA TYR A 79 -0.45 3.82 6.39
C TYR A 79 0.78 2.94 6.16
N ILE A 80 1.89 3.48 5.65
CA ILE A 80 3.14 2.73 5.42
C ILE A 80 3.75 2.28 6.75
N ASP A 81 3.76 3.14 7.76
CA ASP A 81 4.38 2.88 9.06
C ASP A 81 3.67 1.74 9.81
N ARG A 82 2.36 1.53 9.58
CA ARG A 82 1.65 0.33 10.06
C ARG A 82 2.31 -0.98 9.61
N TRP A 83 3.00 -0.96 8.47
CA TRP A 83 3.60 -2.15 7.84
C TRP A 83 5.13 -2.15 7.91
N ARG A 84 5.75 -1.11 8.44
CA ARG A 84 7.17 -1.10 8.79
C ARG A 84 7.31 -1.74 10.18
N LEU A 85 7.77 -2.99 10.20
CA LEU A 85 8.21 -3.68 11.41
C LEU A 85 9.55 -3.12 11.89
#